data_AF-A0A929HE90-F1
#
_entry.id   AF-A0A929HE90-F1
#
_cell.length_a   1.000
_cell.length_b   1.000
_cell.length_c   1.000
_cell.angle_alpha   90.00
_cell.angle_beta   90.00
_cell.angle_gamma   90.00
#
_symmetry.space_group_name_H-M   'P 1'
#
loop_
_entity.id
_entity.type
_entity.pdbx_description
1 polymer ?
#
loop_
_entity_poly.entity_id
_entity_poly.type
_entity_poly.pdbx_seq_one_letter_code
_entity_poly.pdbx_strand_id
1 'polypeptide(L)'
;MVHTIPVVVLALLWTSQIDSHFFVDFRDIFLLSNPVGTKINDFYYDYTLFPAEVFKSLDQKILKTCSLQNLEKGPLLARVERELLNYDYLAVGTDDAIDLKVAQDGDMLVFKNGERTILQTTPADFFSHPGTVLHEFSAKSDKQGFFRQLTFFSLVIALPLTLYVILHTLVRLLCCFFLDGRASSLIASILCLIVGLSILIPFQYMRGTDIELKDVPQALASESWQERVAALRIIEQKGLEISSFQPYPRLLASPHIAERYWLVRGLAVSRRPQTYKDLLAFLDDPHPNVVSMAFYGLGQRGDWRAVSEILTRIKTSDHWYNQWYAYKALRVLGWKQKKSK
;
A
#
# COMPACT_ATOMS: atom_id res chain seq x y z
N MET A 1 -18.81 -8.59 -33.30
CA MET A 1 -19.82 -8.17 -32.31
C MET A 1 -20.04 -9.21 -31.22
N VAL A 2 -20.24 -10.50 -31.50
CA VAL A 2 -20.45 -11.52 -30.44
C VAL A 2 -19.30 -11.58 -29.41
N HIS A 3 -18.05 -11.41 -29.85
CA HIS A 3 -16.87 -11.46 -28.97
C HIS A 3 -16.69 -10.23 -28.05
N THR A 4 -17.42 -9.12 -28.25
CA THR A 4 -17.35 -7.95 -27.36
C THR A 4 -18.37 -8.02 -26.23
N ILE A 5 -19.43 -8.83 -26.37
CA ILE A 5 -20.50 -8.97 -25.36
C ILE A 5 -19.93 -9.48 -24.03
N PRO A 6 -19.14 -10.57 -23.97
CA PRO A 6 -18.55 -11.03 -22.71
C PRO A 6 -17.68 -9.96 -22.02
N VAL A 7 -16.92 -9.18 -22.80
CA VAL A 7 -16.07 -8.12 -22.26
C VAL A 7 -16.91 -7.06 -21.56
N VAL A 8 -17.98 -6.59 -22.22
CA VAL A 8 -18.87 -5.57 -21.63
C VAL A 8 -19.60 -6.12 -20.39
N VAL A 9 -20.11 -7.35 -20.46
CA VAL A 9 -20.79 -7.99 -19.32
C VAL A 9 -19.84 -8.16 -18.15
N LEU A 10 -18.66 -8.75 -18.36
CA LEU A 10 -17.65 -8.92 -17.31
C LEU A 10 -17.19 -7.57 -16.77
N ALA A 11 -16.98 -6.57 -17.62
CA ALA A 11 -16.59 -5.23 -17.17
C ALA A 11 -17.65 -4.62 -16.24
N LEU A 12 -18.94 -4.70 -16.59
CA LEU A 12 -20.02 -4.19 -15.73
C LEU A 12 -20.13 -4.96 -14.41
N LEU A 13 -19.98 -6.28 -14.45
CA LEU A 13 -20.03 -7.11 -13.25
C LEU A 13 -18.83 -6.85 -12.33
N TRP A 14 -17.61 -6.76 -12.87
CA TRP A 14 -16.42 -6.47 -12.08
C TRP A 14 -16.41 -5.04 -11.54
N THR A 15 -16.86 -4.05 -12.32
CA THR A 15 -16.93 -2.65 -11.84
C THR A 15 -17.91 -2.48 -10.68
N SER A 16 -19.00 -3.27 -10.65
CA SER A 16 -19.93 -3.28 -9.51
C SER A 16 -19.29 -3.75 -8.20
N GLN A 17 -18.11 -4.38 -8.25
CA GLN A 17 -17.37 -4.86 -7.09
C GLN A 17 -16.23 -3.93 -6.67
N ILE A 18 -15.92 -2.88 -7.45
CA ILE A 18 -14.80 -2.00 -7.13
C ILE A 18 -15.15 -1.10 -5.95
N ASP A 19 -14.39 -1.23 -4.87
CA ASP A 19 -14.39 -0.32 -3.72
C ASP A 19 -12.96 -0.14 -3.19
N SER A 20 -12.80 0.51 -2.03
CA SER A 20 -11.50 0.75 -1.40
C SER A 20 -10.74 -0.50 -0.94
N HIS A 21 -11.41 -1.63 -0.76
CA HIS A 21 -10.84 -2.89 -0.29
C HIS A 21 -10.62 -3.92 -1.40
N PHE A 22 -11.11 -3.66 -2.62
CA PHE A 22 -11.07 -4.60 -3.74
C PHE A 22 -9.71 -5.29 -3.93
N PHE A 23 -8.61 -4.53 -3.99
CA PHE A 23 -7.27 -5.10 -4.20
C PHE A 23 -6.77 -5.92 -3.00
N VAL A 24 -7.12 -5.53 -1.78
CA VAL A 24 -6.75 -6.26 -0.57
C VAL A 24 -7.52 -7.57 -0.50
N ASP A 25 -8.81 -7.54 -0.80
CA ASP A 25 -9.66 -8.73 -0.86
C ASP A 25 -9.19 -9.68 -1.97
N PHE A 26 -8.86 -9.14 -3.15
CA PHE A 26 -8.34 -9.92 -4.26
C PHE A 26 -7.01 -10.60 -3.89
N ARG A 27 -6.11 -9.86 -3.26
CA ARG A 27 -4.84 -10.39 -2.73
C ARG A 27 -5.11 -11.51 -1.74
N ASP A 28 -5.95 -11.29 -0.74
CA ASP A 28 -6.18 -12.26 0.32
C ASP A 28 -6.84 -13.54 -0.20
N ILE A 29 -7.82 -13.41 -1.10
CA ILE A 29 -8.61 -14.51 -1.65
C ILE A 29 -7.82 -15.31 -2.71
N PHE A 30 -7.11 -14.65 -3.62
CA PHE A 30 -6.48 -15.32 -4.77
C PHE A 30 -4.97 -15.41 -4.72
N LEU A 31 -4.30 -14.45 -4.07
CA LEU A 31 -2.84 -14.45 -3.99
C LEU A 31 -2.36 -15.16 -2.73
N LEU A 32 -2.93 -14.89 -1.55
CA LEU A 32 -2.40 -15.41 -0.28
C LEU A 32 -3.03 -16.74 0.16
N SER A 33 -4.01 -17.25 -0.59
CA SER A 33 -4.72 -18.50 -0.28
C SER A 33 -4.03 -19.76 -0.81
N ASN A 34 -3.06 -19.61 -1.71
CA ASN A 34 -2.40 -20.73 -2.38
C ASN A 34 -0.93 -20.40 -2.76
N PRO A 35 -0.05 -21.41 -2.89
CA PRO A 35 1.38 -21.18 -3.12
C PRO A 35 1.73 -20.45 -4.42
N VAL A 36 0.95 -20.64 -5.48
CA VAL A 36 1.20 -19.98 -6.78
C VAL A 36 0.92 -18.48 -6.66
N GLY A 37 -0.22 -18.14 -6.04
CA GLY A 37 -0.58 -16.77 -5.73
C GLY A 37 0.47 -16.09 -4.83
N THR A 38 0.97 -16.81 -3.81
CA THR A 38 1.97 -16.25 -2.88
C THR A 38 3.25 -15.90 -3.63
N LYS A 39 3.71 -16.75 -4.55
CA LYS A 39 4.87 -16.44 -5.41
C LYS A 39 4.66 -15.20 -6.30
N ILE A 40 3.44 -14.99 -6.81
CA ILE A 40 3.11 -13.79 -7.58
C ILE A 40 3.15 -12.54 -6.69
N ASN A 41 2.58 -12.64 -5.49
CA ASN A 41 2.65 -11.58 -4.50
C ASN A 41 4.11 -11.24 -4.15
N ASP A 42 4.92 -12.25 -3.83
CA ASP A 42 6.32 -12.06 -3.46
C ASP A 42 7.11 -11.40 -4.60
N PHE A 43 6.94 -11.88 -5.84
CA PHE A 43 7.53 -11.26 -7.01
C PHE A 43 7.15 -9.77 -7.16
N TYR A 44 5.89 -9.41 -6.90
CA TYR A 44 5.46 -8.01 -6.94
C TYR A 44 6.18 -7.17 -5.87
N TYR A 45 6.23 -7.66 -4.63
CA TYR A 45 6.86 -6.93 -3.52
C TYR A 45 8.39 -6.84 -3.64
N ASP A 46 9.03 -7.85 -4.24
CA ASP A 46 10.48 -7.90 -4.47
C ASP A 46 10.91 -7.01 -5.64
N TYR A 47 10.20 -7.07 -6.77
CA TYR A 47 10.69 -6.50 -8.03
C TYR A 47 9.95 -5.26 -8.53
N THR A 48 8.73 -4.98 -8.04
CA THR A 48 7.92 -3.88 -8.60
C THR A 48 7.93 -2.63 -7.74
N LEU A 49 7.94 -2.78 -6.41
CA LEU A 49 7.78 -1.64 -5.50
C LEU A 49 8.99 -0.72 -5.41
N PHE A 50 10.20 -1.27 -5.42
CA PHE A 50 11.41 -0.46 -5.36
C PHE A 50 11.61 0.35 -6.67
N PRO A 51 11.51 -0.25 -7.87
CA PRO A 51 11.57 0.53 -9.11
C PRO A 51 10.46 1.58 -9.25
N ALA A 52 9.29 1.35 -8.67
CA ALA A 52 8.21 2.33 -8.67
C ALA A 52 8.57 3.64 -7.95
N GLU A 53 9.57 3.64 -7.06
CA GLU A 53 10.05 4.85 -6.36
C GLU A 53 10.52 5.95 -7.33
N VAL A 54 11.06 5.57 -8.49
CA VAL A 54 11.53 6.51 -9.53
C VAL A 54 10.38 7.29 -10.16
N PHE A 55 9.17 6.71 -10.19
CA PHE A 55 8.00 7.33 -10.81
C PHE A 55 7.10 8.06 -9.82
N LYS A 56 7.33 7.90 -8.51
CA LYS A 56 6.55 8.56 -7.46
C LYS A 56 6.72 10.07 -7.50
N SER A 57 5.62 10.78 -7.28
CA SER A 57 5.68 12.21 -6.94
C SER A 57 6.40 12.40 -5.61
N LEU A 58 6.90 13.61 -5.34
CA LEU A 58 7.58 13.90 -4.09
C LEU A 58 6.67 13.65 -2.88
N ASP A 59 5.37 13.90 -2.98
CA ASP A 59 4.42 13.60 -1.88
C ASP A 59 4.29 12.11 -1.59
N GLN A 60 4.51 11.25 -2.58
CA GLN A 60 4.43 9.80 -2.44
C GLN A 60 5.74 9.19 -1.92
N LYS A 61 6.86 9.91 -2.00
CA LYS A 61 8.14 9.48 -1.45
C LYS A 61 8.12 9.55 0.07
N ILE A 62 8.77 8.58 0.72
CA ILE A 62 8.99 8.66 2.18
C ILE A 62 10.06 9.68 2.50
N LEU A 63 11.26 9.48 1.95
CA LEU A 63 12.40 10.33 2.22
C LEU A 63 12.64 11.23 1.02
N LYS A 64 12.84 12.50 1.29
CA LYS A 64 13.14 13.52 0.28
C LYS A 64 14.42 14.20 0.67
N THR A 65 15.25 14.54 -0.29
CA THR A 65 16.47 15.31 -0.02
C THR A 65 16.20 16.80 -0.20
N CYS A 66 16.79 17.63 0.66
CA CYS A 66 16.77 19.07 0.46
C CYS A 66 18.14 19.70 0.65
N SER A 67 18.34 20.86 0.00
CA SER A 67 19.50 21.73 0.19
C SER A 67 19.02 23.09 0.64
N LEU A 68 19.67 23.66 1.65
CA LEU A 68 19.40 24.99 2.17
C LEU A 68 20.54 25.92 1.74
N GLN A 69 20.27 26.81 0.79
CA GLN A 69 21.28 27.68 0.16
C GLN A 69 20.98 29.15 0.46
N ASN A 70 22.02 29.96 0.63
CA ASN A 70 21.90 31.42 0.81
C ASN A 70 20.91 31.88 1.90
N LEU A 71 20.51 30.99 2.80
CA LEU A 71 19.75 31.32 3.99
C LEU A 71 20.74 31.89 5.01
N GLU A 72 20.48 33.10 5.49
CA GLU A 72 21.33 33.72 6.51
C GLU A 72 21.51 32.75 7.69
N LYS A 73 22.76 32.58 8.15
CA LYS A 73 23.08 31.73 9.30
C LYS A 73 22.39 32.32 10.54
N GLY A 74 21.18 31.88 10.83
CA GLY A 74 20.34 32.47 11.85
C GLY A 74 19.06 31.69 12.16
N PRO A 75 18.11 32.28 12.93
CA PRO A 75 16.88 31.62 13.37
C PRO A 75 16.02 31.10 12.22
N LEU A 76 16.04 31.78 11.06
CA LEU A 76 15.27 31.39 9.88
C LEU A 76 15.73 30.04 9.32
N LEU A 77 17.04 29.84 9.12
CA LEU A 77 17.61 28.59 8.64
C LEU A 77 17.19 27.41 9.53
N ALA A 78 17.35 27.54 10.85
CA ALA A 78 17.01 26.50 11.80
C ALA A 78 15.50 26.18 11.82
N ARG A 79 14.65 27.19 11.58
CA ARG A 79 13.20 27.01 11.49
C ARG A 79 12.79 26.30 10.20
N VAL A 80 13.34 26.73 9.05
CA VAL A 80 13.11 26.07 7.76
C VAL A 80 13.55 24.61 7.81
N GLU A 81 14.75 24.34 8.31
CA GLU A 81 15.28 22.97 8.44
C GLU A 81 14.36 22.09 9.30
N ARG A 82 13.89 22.62 10.43
CA ARG A 82 12.97 21.89 11.32
C ARG A 82 11.65 21.58 10.64
N GLU A 83 11.06 22.55 9.95
CA GLU A 83 9.79 22.32 9.24
C GLU A 83 9.96 21.31 8.11
N LEU A 84 11.01 21.43 7.30
CA LEU A 84 11.30 20.45 6.26
C LEU A 84 11.49 19.03 6.83
N LEU A 85 12.21 18.90 7.94
CA LEU A 85 12.38 17.61 8.61
C LEU A 85 11.05 17.02 9.11
N ASN A 86 10.08 17.85 9.52
CA ASN A 86 8.74 17.40 9.91
C ASN A 86 8.01 16.73 8.74
N TYR A 87 8.31 17.13 7.50
CA TYR A 87 7.76 16.60 6.25
C TYR A 87 8.73 15.65 5.50
N ASP A 88 9.69 15.07 6.25
CA ASP A 88 10.64 14.07 5.76
C ASP A 88 11.62 14.56 4.67
N TYR A 89 11.80 15.88 4.57
CA TYR A 89 12.88 16.48 3.79
C TYR A 89 14.16 16.54 4.64
N LEU A 90 15.13 15.72 4.27
CA LEU A 90 16.43 15.62 4.92
C LEU A 90 17.41 16.58 4.26
N ALA A 91 17.94 17.50 5.05
CA ALA A 91 19.01 18.38 4.61
C ALA A 91 20.26 17.55 4.29
N VAL A 92 20.57 17.46 3.00
CA VAL A 92 21.83 16.91 2.46
C VAL A 92 22.69 18.08 1.98
N GLY A 93 23.97 17.83 1.70
CA GLY A 93 24.92 18.87 1.27
C GLY A 93 24.57 19.55 -0.06
N THR A 94 25.57 20.11 -0.72
CA THR A 94 25.41 20.84 -1.98
C THR A 94 25.49 19.93 -3.21
N ASP A 95 24.93 18.72 -3.14
CA ASP A 95 24.90 17.80 -4.29
C ASP A 95 23.87 18.27 -5.33
N ASP A 96 24.06 17.90 -6.59
CA ASP A 96 23.19 18.32 -7.69
C ASP A 96 21.91 17.47 -7.78
N ALA A 97 21.92 16.25 -7.23
CA ALA A 97 20.79 15.32 -7.26
C ALA A 97 19.89 15.45 -6.00
N ILE A 98 19.26 16.61 -5.83
CA ILE A 98 18.42 16.92 -4.66
C ILE A 98 16.97 17.17 -5.08
N ASP A 99 16.01 16.64 -4.31
CA ASP A 99 14.57 16.77 -4.62
C ASP A 99 14.06 18.23 -4.47
N LEU A 100 14.61 18.99 -3.51
CA LEU A 100 14.23 20.38 -3.22
C LEU A 100 15.45 21.26 -2.86
N LYS A 101 15.71 22.33 -3.61
CA LYS A 101 16.60 23.42 -3.15
C LYS A 101 15.75 24.56 -2.60
N VAL A 102 16.03 25.00 -1.37
CA VAL A 102 15.42 26.20 -0.79
C VAL A 102 16.48 27.28 -0.70
N ALA A 103 16.21 28.42 -1.34
CA ALA A 103 17.06 29.60 -1.28
C ALA A 103 16.29 30.79 -0.71
N GLN A 104 17.01 31.74 -0.12
CA GLN A 104 16.46 33.05 0.22
C GLN A 104 16.80 34.05 -0.88
N ASP A 105 15.79 34.81 -1.31
CA ASP A 105 15.92 35.91 -2.26
C ASP A 105 15.14 37.12 -1.71
N GLY A 106 15.85 38.07 -1.11
CA GLY A 106 15.25 39.14 -0.31
C GLY A 106 14.40 38.59 0.85
N ASP A 107 13.13 38.99 0.89
CA ASP A 107 12.15 38.57 1.90
C ASP A 107 11.39 37.28 1.53
N MET A 108 11.79 36.62 0.45
CA MET A 108 11.10 35.44 -0.08
C MET A 108 11.96 34.17 0.05
N LEU A 109 11.28 33.05 0.29
CA LEU A 109 11.82 31.71 0.12
C LEU A 109 11.52 31.23 -1.31
N VAL A 110 12.56 30.80 -2.01
CA VAL A 110 12.52 30.29 -3.37
C VAL A 110 12.74 28.79 -3.36
N PHE A 111 11.73 28.04 -3.82
CA PHE A 111 11.76 26.58 -3.89
C PHE A 111 12.07 26.17 -5.33
N LYS A 112 13.18 25.45 -5.51
CA LYS A 112 13.70 25.05 -6.83
C LYS A 112 13.81 23.53 -6.96
N ASN A 113 13.64 23.05 -8.17
CA ASN A 113 13.96 21.69 -8.60
C ASN A 113 15.05 21.78 -9.68
N GLY A 114 16.27 21.33 -9.34
CA GLY A 114 17.47 21.72 -10.07
C GLY A 114 17.64 23.24 -10.08
N GLU A 115 17.87 23.84 -11.24
CA GLU A 115 17.99 25.30 -11.40
C GLU A 115 16.66 26.01 -11.64
N ARG A 116 15.57 25.26 -11.82
CA ARG A 116 14.25 25.84 -12.12
C ARG A 116 13.56 26.25 -10.84
N THR A 117 13.21 27.53 -10.74
CA THR A 117 12.27 28.03 -9.73
C THR A 117 10.87 27.47 -9.98
N ILE A 118 10.32 26.78 -8.99
CA ILE A 118 8.99 26.17 -9.05
C ILE A 118 7.96 27.01 -8.30
N LEU A 119 8.35 27.52 -7.13
CA LEU A 119 7.49 28.27 -6.23
C LEU A 119 8.31 29.35 -5.49
N GLN A 120 7.66 30.46 -5.18
CA GLN A 120 8.17 31.49 -4.28
C GLN A 120 7.10 31.79 -3.22
N THR A 121 7.52 31.91 -1.96
CA THR A 121 6.62 32.17 -0.83
C THR A 121 7.31 33.04 0.21
N THR A 122 6.55 33.78 1.01
CA THR A 122 7.12 34.43 2.20
C THR A 122 7.43 33.37 3.28
N PRO A 123 8.40 33.60 4.17
CA PRO A 123 8.61 32.76 5.35
C PRO A 123 7.34 32.63 6.21
N ALA A 124 6.59 33.72 6.39
CA ALA A 124 5.38 33.73 7.21
C ALA A 124 4.30 32.78 6.67
N ASP A 125 4.08 32.80 5.36
CA ASP A 125 3.10 31.91 4.71
C ASP A 125 3.57 30.45 4.74
N PHE A 126 4.86 30.20 4.44
CA PHE A 126 5.43 28.85 4.54
C PHE A 126 5.28 28.25 5.93
N PHE A 127 5.54 29.02 7.00
CA PHE A 127 5.41 28.51 8.36
C PHE A 127 3.96 28.36 8.83
N SER A 128 3.01 29.04 8.21
CA SER A 128 1.59 28.91 8.52
C SER A 128 0.98 27.68 7.82
N HIS A 129 1.44 27.37 6.60
CA HIS A 129 0.90 26.29 5.76
C HIS A 129 1.98 25.43 5.08
N PRO A 130 2.94 24.85 5.82
CA PRO A 130 4.09 24.18 5.20
C PRO A 130 3.69 23.00 4.32
N GLY A 131 2.69 22.21 4.74
CA GLY A 131 2.19 21.08 3.96
C GLY A 131 1.58 21.49 2.62
N THR A 132 0.83 22.59 2.59
CA THR A 132 0.22 23.12 1.37
C THR A 132 1.29 23.58 0.37
N VAL A 133 2.28 24.34 0.85
CA VAL A 133 3.40 24.84 0.03
C VAL A 133 4.21 23.68 -0.55
N LEU A 134 4.51 22.66 0.27
CA LEU A 134 5.28 21.49 -0.17
C LEU A 134 4.47 20.60 -1.15
N HIS A 135 3.17 20.45 -0.93
CA HIS A 135 2.28 19.75 -1.86
C HIS A 135 2.21 20.47 -3.21
N GLU A 136 2.08 21.79 -3.22
CA GLU A 136 2.08 22.58 -4.44
C GLU A 136 3.43 22.48 -5.18
N PHE A 137 4.54 22.55 -4.44
CA PHE A 137 5.88 22.32 -4.99
C PHE A 137 6.01 20.94 -5.63
N SER A 138 5.55 19.89 -4.94
CA SER A 138 5.52 18.50 -5.43
C SER A 138 4.71 18.39 -6.72
N ALA A 139 3.48 18.91 -6.73
CA ALA A 139 2.59 18.88 -7.89
C ALA A 139 3.18 19.61 -9.10
N LYS A 140 3.77 20.81 -8.91
CA LYS A 140 4.39 21.58 -9.99
C LYS A 140 5.73 20.98 -10.47
N SER A 141 6.38 20.18 -9.65
CA SER A 141 7.65 19.49 -9.98
C SER A 141 7.45 18.13 -10.64
N ASP A 142 6.24 17.57 -10.59
CA ASP A 142 5.96 16.21 -11.03
C ASP A 142 5.91 16.07 -12.55
N LYS A 143 6.91 15.41 -13.12
CA LYS A 143 7.00 15.11 -14.54
C LYS A 143 6.34 13.78 -14.93
N GLN A 144 6.04 12.92 -13.95
CA GLN A 144 5.65 11.52 -14.17
C GLN A 144 4.16 11.27 -13.92
N GLY A 145 3.37 12.31 -13.62
CA GLY A 145 1.94 12.19 -13.35
C GLY A 145 1.16 11.47 -14.45
N PHE A 146 1.42 11.81 -15.71
CA PHE A 146 0.81 11.14 -16.87
C PHE A 146 1.18 9.65 -16.94
N PHE A 147 2.46 9.29 -16.76
CA PHE A 147 2.91 7.90 -16.77
C PHE A 147 2.28 7.09 -15.64
N ARG A 148 2.14 7.66 -14.44
CA ARG A 148 1.46 6.97 -13.32
C ARG A 148 -0.01 6.72 -13.63
N GLN A 149 -0.72 7.68 -14.22
CA GLN A 149 -2.10 7.48 -14.66
C GLN A 149 -2.19 6.38 -15.73
N LEU A 150 -1.30 6.41 -16.73
CA LEU A 150 -1.24 5.39 -17.77
C LEU A 150 -0.99 3.98 -17.18
N THR A 151 -0.06 3.85 -16.24
CA THR A 151 0.21 2.59 -15.53
C THR A 151 -1.00 2.12 -14.73
N PHE A 152 -1.74 3.04 -14.09
CA PHE A 152 -2.97 2.67 -13.39
C PHE A 152 -4.04 2.16 -14.36
N PHE A 153 -4.29 2.86 -15.47
CA PHE A 153 -5.23 2.43 -16.50
C PHE A 153 -4.79 1.11 -17.16
N SER A 154 -3.49 0.89 -17.34
CA SER A 154 -2.99 -0.35 -17.92
C SER A 154 -3.24 -1.54 -16.99
N LEU A 155 -3.10 -1.37 -15.67
CA LEU A 155 -3.38 -2.42 -14.70
C LEU A 155 -4.89 -2.71 -14.56
N VAL A 156 -5.74 -1.68 -14.52
CA VAL A 156 -7.18 -1.85 -14.25
C VAL A 156 -7.98 -2.22 -15.51
N ILE A 157 -7.59 -1.71 -16.67
CA ILE A 157 -8.36 -1.88 -17.92
C ILE A 157 -7.58 -2.72 -18.93
N ALA A 158 -6.36 -2.31 -19.28
CA ALA A 158 -5.64 -2.93 -20.39
C ALA A 158 -5.23 -4.37 -20.10
N LEU A 159 -4.81 -4.69 -18.87
CA LEU A 159 -4.40 -6.02 -18.46
C LEU A 159 -5.57 -7.02 -18.53
N PRO A 160 -6.75 -6.79 -17.90
CA PRO A 160 -7.89 -7.68 -18.07
C PRO A 160 -8.32 -7.85 -19.53
N LEU A 161 -8.31 -6.77 -20.32
CA LEU A 161 -8.65 -6.83 -21.74
C LEU A 161 -7.63 -7.67 -22.53
N THR A 162 -6.34 -7.51 -22.24
CA THR A 162 -5.27 -8.28 -22.89
C THR A 162 -5.38 -9.77 -22.53
N LEU A 163 -5.61 -10.09 -21.26
CA LEU A 163 -5.86 -11.47 -20.81
C LEU A 163 -7.07 -12.08 -21.51
N TYR A 164 -8.16 -11.31 -21.65
CA TYR A 164 -9.33 -11.74 -22.41
C TYR A 164 -8.98 -12.03 -23.88
N VAL A 165 -8.28 -11.11 -24.57
CA VAL A 165 -7.91 -11.28 -25.99
C VAL A 165 -7.00 -12.49 -26.18
N ILE A 166 -6.02 -12.69 -25.29
CA ILE A 166 -5.13 -13.86 -25.33
C ILE A 166 -5.94 -15.14 -25.15
N LEU A 167 -6.76 -15.24 -24.09
CA LEU A 167 -7.56 -16.42 -23.82
C LEU A 167 -8.54 -16.71 -24.97
N HIS A 168 -9.24 -15.68 -25.45
CA HIS A 168 -10.17 -15.80 -26.58
C HIS A 168 -9.48 -16.32 -27.83
N THR A 169 -8.31 -15.77 -28.15
CA THR A 169 -7.53 -16.17 -29.32
C THR A 169 -7.06 -17.62 -29.18
N LEU A 170 -6.52 -18.02 -28.03
CA LEU A 170 -6.07 -19.38 -27.79
C LEU A 170 -7.21 -20.40 -27.90
N VAL A 171 -8.34 -20.14 -27.24
CA VAL A 171 -9.51 -21.02 -27.30
C VAL A 171 -10.06 -21.09 -28.72
N ARG A 172 -10.17 -19.96 -29.42
CA ARG A 172 -10.62 -19.93 -30.82
C ARG A 172 -9.69 -20.74 -31.72
N LEU A 173 -8.37 -20.60 -31.58
CA LEU A 173 -7.39 -21.36 -32.35
C LEU A 173 -7.56 -22.87 -32.14
N LEU A 174 -7.79 -23.29 -30.89
CA LEU A 174 -8.05 -24.69 -30.56
C LEU A 174 -9.39 -25.19 -31.15
N CYS A 175 -10.45 -24.38 -31.12
CA CYS A 175 -11.74 -24.74 -31.70
C CYS A 175 -11.72 -24.82 -33.24
N CYS A 176 -10.91 -23.98 -33.90
CA CYS A 176 -10.79 -23.97 -35.36
C CYS A 176 -10.26 -25.31 -35.93
N PHE A 177 -9.66 -26.18 -35.12
CA PHE A 177 -9.29 -27.54 -35.56
C PHE A 177 -10.50 -28.43 -35.82
N PHE A 178 -11.65 -28.14 -35.21
CA PHE A 178 -12.83 -29.01 -35.23
C PHE A 178 -14.09 -28.34 -35.79
N LEU A 179 -14.12 -27.00 -35.80
CA LEU A 179 -15.34 -26.23 -36.06
C LEU A 179 -15.07 -25.10 -37.05
N ASP A 180 -16.14 -24.61 -37.68
CA ASP A 180 -16.06 -23.44 -38.55
C ASP A 180 -15.73 -22.16 -37.76
N GLY A 181 -15.31 -21.11 -38.46
CA GLY A 181 -14.83 -19.89 -37.83
C GLY A 181 -15.87 -19.17 -36.97
N ARG A 182 -17.16 -19.28 -37.32
CA ARG A 182 -18.24 -18.63 -36.55
C ARG A 182 -18.52 -19.40 -35.25
N ALA A 183 -18.68 -20.72 -35.31
CA ALA A 183 -18.89 -21.52 -34.11
C ALA A 183 -17.68 -21.46 -33.16
N SER A 184 -16.46 -21.52 -33.71
CA SER A 184 -15.22 -21.37 -32.93
C SER A 184 -15.16 -20.05 -32.17
N SER A 185 -15.54 -18.93 -32.81
CA SER A 185 -15.57 -17.62 -32.15
C SER A 185 -16.67 -17.52 -31.10
N LEU A 186 -17.84 -18.14 -31.32
CA LEU A 186 -18.93 -18.13 -30.36
C LEU A 186 -18.54 -18.92 -29.10
N ILE A 187 -18.01 -20.13 -29.28
CA ILE A 187 -17.56 -21.00 -28.19
C ILE A 187 -16.44 -20.34 -27.39
N ALA A 188 -15.44 -19.73 -28.06
CA ALA A 188 -14.40 -18.98 -27.37
C ALA A 188 -14.96 -17.84 -26.51
N SER A 189 -15.98 -17.13 -27.01
CA SER A 189 -16.64 -16.03 -26.28
C SER A 189 -17.39 -16.55 -25.05
N ILE A 190 -18.12 -17.67 -25.19
CA ILE A 190 -18.84 -18.32 -24.09
C ILE A 190 -17.86 -18.83 -23.02
N LEU A 191 -16.78 -19.50 -23.43
CA LEU A 191 -15.78 -20.02 -22.51
C LEU A 191 -15.04 -18.90 -21.76
N CYS A 192 -14.71 -17.79 -22.42
CA CYS A 192 -14.14 -16.63 -21.74
C CYS A 192 -15.11 -16.03 -20.71
N LEU A 193 -16.41 -15.96 -21.03
CA LEU A 193 -17.43 -15.51 -20.07
C LEU A 193 -17.49 -16.45 -18.86
N ILE A 194 -17.51 -17.77 -19.09
CA ILE A 194 -17.52 -18.78 -18.03
C ILE A 194 -16.28 -18.65 -17.14
N VAL A 195 -15.08 -18.50 -17.71
CA VAL A 195 -13.85 -18.30 -16.94
C VAL A 195 -13.94 -17.02 -16.10
N GLY A 196 -14.38 -15.90 -16.68
CA GLY A 196 -14.55 -14.65 -15.96
C GLY A 196 -15.54 -14.76 -14.79
N LEU A 197 -16.66 -15.45 -14.99
CA LEU A 197 -17.66 -15.71 -13.94
C LEU A 197 -17.15 -16.70 -12.89
N SER A 198 -16.36 -17.70 -13.27
CA SER A 198 -15.78 -18.67 -12.33
C SER A 198 -14.76 -18.05 -11.37
N ILE A 199 -14.18 -16.90 -11.72
CA ILE A 199 -13.33 -16.11 -10.81
C ILE A 199 -14.20 -15.14 -10.00
N LEU A 200 -15.14 -14.46 -10.64
CA LEU A 200 -15.97 -13.44 -9.99
C LEU A 200 -16.90 -14.02 -8.91
N ILE A 201 -17.57 -15.14 -9.18
CA ILE A 201 -18.57 -15.70 -8.25
C ILE A 201 -17.92 -16.13 -6.92
N PRO A 202 -16.81 -16.90 -6.90
CA PRO A 202 -16.11 -17.20 -5.65
C PRO A 202 -15.56 -15.95 -4.97
N PHE A 203 -15.09 -14.96 -5.73
CA PHE A 203 -14.64 -13.68 -5.17
C PHE A 203 -15.75 -12.99 -4.39
N GLN A 204 -16.94 -12.87 -4.99
CA GLN A 204 -18.11 -12.27 -4.33
C GLN A 204 -18.53 -13.07 -3.09
N TYR A 205 -18.57 -14.39 -3.18
CA TYR A 205 -18.95 -15.25 -2.06
C TYR A 205 -17.95 -15.14 -0.89
N MET A 206 -16.64 -15.22 -1.17
CA MET A 206 -15.61 -15.17 -0.14
C MET A 206 -15.43 -13.78 0.47
N ARG A 207 -15.82 -12.74 -0.27
CA ARG A 207 -15.81 -11.35 0.18
C ARG A 207 -17.05 -10.99 0.99
N GLY A 208 -18.20 -11.51 0.57
CA GLY A 208 -19.53 -11.17 1.05
C GLY A 208 -19.95 -11.90 2.32
N THR A 209 -19.01 -12.37 3.14
CA THR A 209 -19.34 -12.84 4.49
C THR A 209 -19.73 -11.63 5.33
N ASP A 210 -21.00 -11.24 5.24
CA ASP A 210 -21.57 -10.14 6.03
C ASP A 210 -21.81 -10.66 7.44
N ILE A 211 -20.83 -10.42 8.31
CA ILE A 211 -20.85 -10.86 9.70
C ILE A 211 -21.38 -9.71 10.53
N GLU A 212 -22.51 -9.93 11.20
CA GLU A 212 -23.01 -8.95 12.16
C GLU A 212 -22.08 -8.88 13.37
N LEU A 213 -22.00 -7.71 14.01
CA LEU A 213 -21.14 -7.48 15.18
C LEU A 213 -21.36 -8.50 16.31
N LYS A 214 -22.61 -8.96 16.49
CA LYS A 214 -22.99 -9.95 17.51
C LYS A 214 -22.39 -11.33 17.26
N ASP A 215 -22.09 -11.65 15.99
CA ASP A 215 -21.63 -12.97 15.54
C ASP A 215 -20.10 -13.05 15.44
N VAL A 216 -19.39 -11.94 15.68
CA VAL A 216 -17.91 -11.88 15.69
C VAL A 216 -17.26 -12.98 16.55
N PRO A 217 -17.72 -13.30 17.78
CA PRO A 217 -17.15 -14.39 18.56
C PRO A 217 -17.27 -15.76 17.87
N GLN A 218 -18.42 -16.04 17.26
CA GLN A 218 -18.68 -17.29 16.54
C GLN A 218 -17.84 -17.36 15.27
N ALA A 219 -17.79 -16.27 14.51
CA ALA A 219 -16.99 -16.18 13.30
C ALA A 219 -15.49 -16.35 13.56
N LEU A 220 -14.95 -15.76 14.62
CA LEU A 220 -13.56 -16.00 15.05
C LEU A 220 -13.32 -17.46 15.46
N ALA A 221 -14.35 -18.16 15.93
CA ALA A 221 -14.31 -19.57 16.29
C ALA A 221 -14.49 -20.51 15.08
N SER A 222 -14.89 -20.00 13.92
CA SER A 222 -15.14 -20.78 12.71
C SER A 222 -13.92 -21.58 12.23
N GLU A 223 -14.18 -22.69 11.54
CA GLU A 223 -13.17 -23.46 10.82
C GLU A 223 -12.75 -22.75 9.51
N SER A 224 -13.63 -21.90 8.95
CA SER A 224 -13.32 -21.08 7.78
C SER A 224 -12.40 -19.92 8.15
N TRP A 225 -11.20 -19.88 7.57
CA TRP A 225 -10.28 -18.75 7.76
C TRP A 225 -10.84 -17.44 7.18
N GLN A 226 -11.73 -17.52 6.18
CA GLN A 226 -12.40 -16.38 5.57
C GLN A 226 -13.36 -15.72 6.56
N GLU A 227 -14.16 -16.50 7.28
CA GLU A 227 -15.03 -15.99 8.36
C GLU A 227 -14.21 -15.35 9.48
N ARG A 228 -13.09 -15.98 9.85
CA ARG A 228 -12.17 -15.42 10.86
C ARG A 228 -11.55 -14.09 10.40
N VAL A 229 -11.11 -14.00 9.14
CA VAL A 229 -10.61 -12.75 8.54
C VAL A 229 -11.69 -11.67 8.52
N ALA A 230 -12.92 -12.00 8.11
CA ALA A 230 -14.04 -11.05 8.13
C ALA A 230 -14.32 -10.54 9.55
N ALA A 231 -14.28 -11.42 10.56
CA ALA A 231 -14.40 -11.01 11.96
C ALA A 231 -13.24 -10.12 12.44
N LEU A 232 -11.99 -10.44 12.06
CA LEU A 232 -10.81 -9.61 12.38
C LEU A 232 -10.89 -8.22 11.73
N ARG A 233 -11.45 -8.11 10.52
CA ARG A 233 -11.72 -6.83 9.86
C ARG A 233 -12.71 -5.99 10.69
N ILE A 234 -13.80 -6.59 11.17
CA ILE A 234 -14.77 -5.90 12.02
C ILE A 234 -14.10 -5.43 13.31
N ILE A 235 -13.26 -6.28 13.92
CA ILE A 235 -12.51 -5.92 15.14
C ILE A 235 -11.62 -4.70 14.91
N GLU A 236 -10.87 -4.67 13.81
CA GLU A 236 -10.04 -3.51 13.47
C GLU A 236 -10.88 -2.26 13.19
N GLN A 237 -11.88 -2.37 12.31
CA GLN A 237 -12.74 -1.25 11.91
C GLN A 237 -13.51 -0.63 13.08
N LYS A 238 -13.97 -1.46 14.02
CA LYS A 238 -14.74 -1.03 15.20
C LYS A 238 -13.86 -0.81 16.44
N GLY A 239 -12.56 -1.07 16.36
CA GLY A 239 -11.64 -0.91 17.49
C GLY A 239 -11.95 -1.83 18.67
N LEU A 240 -12.40 -3.06 18.41
CA LEU A 240 -12.77 -4.00 19.48
C LEU A 240 -11.52 -4.58 20.15
N GLU A 241 -11.63 -4.92 21.43
CA GLU A 241 -10.53 -5.55 22.17
C GLU A 241 -10.37 -7.01 21.75
N ILE A 242 -9.41 -7.29 20.88
CA ILE A 242 -9.15 -8.64 20.36
C ILE A 242 -8.91 -9.66 21.48
N SER A 243 -8.26 -9.26 22.59
CA SER A 243 -7.99 -10.17 23.70
C SER A 243 -9.23 -10.56 24.50
N SER A 244 -10.40 -9.97 24.22
CA SER A 244 -11.68 -10.34 24.85
C SER A 244 -12.32 -11.58 24.22
N PHE A 245 -11.90 -11.96 23.01
CA PHE A 245 -12.44 -13.11 22.31
C PHE A 245 -11.63 -14.37 22.62
N GLN A 246 -12.28 -15.39 23.18
CA GLN A 246 -11.64 -16.67 23.54
C GLN A 246 -10.85 -17.33 22.39
N PRO A 247 -11.27 -17.27 21.11
CA PRO A 247 -10.51 -17.85 20.01
C PRO A 247 -9.16 -17.17 19.73
N TYR A 248 -8.94 -15.93 20.18
CA TYR A 248 -7.77 -15.12 19.82
C TYR A 248 -6.41 -15.84 19.92
N PRO A 249 -6.06 -16.53 21.03
CA PRO A 249 -4.74 -17.13 21.17
C PRO A 249 -4.40 -18.16 20.08
N ARG A 250 -5.41 -18.87 19.55
CA ARG A 250 -5.19 -19.86 18.48
C ARG A 250 -4.79 -19.21 17.16
N LEU A 251 -5.21 -17.97 16.93
CA LEU A 251 -4.97 -17.22 15.69
C LEU A 251 -3.51 -16.79 15.56
N LEU A 252 -2.80 -16.67 16.68
CA LEU A 252 -1.37 -16.36 16.71
C LEU A 252 -0.53 -17.39 15.96
N ALA A 253 -1.00 -18.64 15.92
CA ALA A 253 -0.34 -19.76 15.23
C ALA A 253 -1.00 -20.09 13.88
N SER A 254 -1.78 -19.18 13.30
CA SER A 254 -2.50 -19.46 12.05
C SER A 254 -1.56 -19.77 10.87
N PRO A 255 -1.83 -20.83 10.09
CA PRO A 255 -1.08 -21.10 8.87
C PRO A 255 -1.41 -20.08 7.76
N HIS A 256 -2.53 -19.36 7.85
CA HIS A 256 -3.02 -18.49 6.79
C HIS A 256 -2.42 -17.08 6.88
N ILE A 257 -1.74 -16.65 5.82
CA ILE A 257 -1.07 -15.34 5.77
C ILE A 257 -2.08 -14.19 5.94
N ALA A 258 -3.23 -14.26 5.25
CA ALA A 258 -4.27 -13.24 5.34
C ALA A 258 -4.83 -13.12 6.78
N GLU A 259 -5.00 -14.25 7.47
CA GLU A 259 -5.44 -14.26 8.86
C GLU A 259 -4.43 -13.59 9.80
N ARG A 260 -3.13 -13.93 9.68
CA ARG A 260 -2.08 -13.28 10.47
C ARG A 260 -2.00 -11.79 10.16
N TYR A 261 -2.12 -11.39 8.89
CA TYR A 261 -2.17 -9.99 8.47
C TYR A 261 -3.28 -9.22 9.19
N TRP A 262 -4.51 -9.73 9.16
CA TRP A 262 -5.65 -9.06 9.80
C TRP A 262 -5.63 -9.15 11.32
N LEU A 263 -5.07 -10.23 11.87
CA LEU A 263 -4.86 -10.37 13.31
C LEU A 263 -3.94 -9.28 13.84
N VAL A 264 -2.82 -9.05 13.16
CA VAL A 264 -1.89 -7.97 13.48
C VAL A 264 -2.55 -6.60 13.45
N ARG A 265 -3.44 -6.35 12.47
CA ARG A 265 -4.22 -5.11 12.43
C ARG A 265 -5.23 -5.02 13.59
N GLY A 266 -5.82 -6.13 14.03
CA GLY A 266 -6.61 -6.19 15.26
C GLY A 266 -5.77 -5.93 16.54
N LEU A 267 -4.52 -6.40 16.59
CA LEU A 267 -3.61 -6.12 17.70
C LEU A 267 -3.16 -4.66 17.78
N ALA A 268 -3.13 -3.98 16.63
CA ALA A 268 -2.79 -2.56 16.53
C ALA A 268 -3.79 -1.65 17.24
N VAL A 269 -5.08 -2.02 17.27
CA VAL A 269 -6.12 -1.21 17.94
C VAL A 269 -6.23 -1.49 19.44
N SER A 270 -5.83 -2.68 19.90
CA SER A 270 -5.84 -3.04 21.32
C SER A 270 -4.89 -2.17 22.15
N ARG A 271 -5.16 -2.02 23.45
CA ARG A 271 -4.29 -1.29 24.40
C ARG A 271 -3.77 -2.18 25.53
N ARG A 272 -4.04 -3.48 25.48
CA ARG A 272 -3.61 -4.43 26.52
C ARG A 272 -2.08 -4.67 26.44
N PRO A 273 -1.40 -4.92 27.58
CA PRO A 273 0.02 -5.26 27.57
C PRO A 273 0.34 -6.60 26.89
N GLN A 274 -0.55 -7.59 26.99
CA GLN A 274 -0.33 -8.91 26.37
C GLN A 274 -0.31 -8.81 24.84
N THR A 275 -1.30 -8.13 24.26
CA THR A 275 -1.40 -7.95 22.80
C THR A 275 -0.22 -7.16 22.22
N TYR A 276 0.46 -6.33 23.03
CA TYR A 276 1.70 -5.68 22.61
C TYR A 276 2.83 -6.68 22.43
N LYS A 277 2.98 -7.65 23.35
CA LYS A 277 3.97 -8.72 23.20
C LYS A 277 3.66 -9.59 21.99
N ASP A 278 2.39 -9.92 21.81
CA ASP A 278 1.94 -10.72 20.67
C ASP A 278 2.18 -9.97 19.35
N LEU A 279 1.93 -8.66 19.30
CA LEU A 279 2.25 -7.80 18.15
C LEU A 279 3.76 -7.75 17.84
N LEU A 280 4.61 -7.67 18.87
CA LEU A 280 6.06 -7.68 18.68
C LEU A 280 6.54 -9.01 18.09
N ALA A 281 5.94 -10.14 18.46
CA ALA A 281 6.29 -11.44 17.90
C ALA A 281 6.06 -11.53 16.39
N PHE A 282 5.09 -10.78 15.84
CA PHE A 282 4.86 -10.72 14.39
C PHE A 282 5.92 -9.94 13.60
N LEU A 283 6.89 -9.30 14.27
CA LEU A 283 8.09 -8.81 13.59
C LEU A 283 8.99 -9.94 13.07
N ASP A 284 8.78 -11.16 13.55
CA ASP A 284 9.45 -12.39 13.14
C ASP A 284 8.59 -13.27 12.22
N ASP A 285 7.45 -12.75 11.70
CA ASP A 285 6.60 -13.50 10.77
C ASP A 285 7.37 -13.83 9.47
N PRO A 286 7.24 -15.05 8.92
CA PRO A 286 7.92 -15.41 7.68
C PRO A 286 7.45 -14.60 6.48
N HIS A 287 6.26 -14.00 6.52
CA HIS A 287 5.69 -13.28 5.39
C HIS A 287 5.84 -11.76 5.55
N PRO A 288 6.49 -11.04 4.59
CA PRO A 288 6.83 -9.62 4.73
C PRO A 288 5.60 -8.71 4.88
N ASN A 289 4.47 -9.03 4.23
CA ASN A 289 3.23 -8.25 4.42
C ASN A 289 2.73 -8.26 5.87
N VAL A 290 2.97 -9.34 6.63
CA VAL A 290 2.57 -9.43 8.05
C VAL A 290 3.53 -8.60 8.91
N VAL A 291 4.84 -8.72 8.69
CA VAL A 291 5.88 -7.91 9.36
C VAL A 291 5.63 -6.41 9.13
N SER A 292 5.32 -6.02 7.90
CA SER A 292 4.94 -4.65 7.54
C SER A 292 3.73 -4.15 8.35
N MET A 293 2.71 -4.99 8.54
CA MET A 293 1.57 -4.64 9.40
C MET A 293 1.95 -4.60 10.87
N ALA A 294 2.93 -5.38 11.32
CA ALA A 294 3.39 -5.33 12.70
C ALA A 294 4.05 -3.97 12.99
N PHE A 295 4.90 -3.48 12.08
CA PHE A 295 5.43 -2.11 12.15
C PHE A 295 4.33 -1.05 12.12
N TYR A 296 3.39 -1.16 11.17
CA TYR A 296 2.21 -0.27 11.12
C TYR A 296 1.48 -0.25 12.45
N GLY A 297 1.23 -1.42 13.03
CA GLY A 297 0.51 -1.58 14.28
C GLY A 297 1.24 -0.98 15.48
N LEU A 298 2.58 -1.12 15.55
CA LEU A 298 3.38 -0.47 16.58
C LEU A 298 3.27 1.06 16.52
N GLY A 299 3.29 1.62 15.31
CA GLY A 299 3.04 3.05 15.10
C GLY A 299 1.63 3.47 15.55
N GLN A 300 0.60 2.72 15.15
CA GLN A 300 -0.80 3.00 15.52
C GLN A 300 -1.06 2.89 17.03
N ARG A 301 -0.34 2.00 17.72
CA ARG A 301 -0.37 1.91 19.18
C ARG A 301 0.26 3.11 19.87
N GLY A 302 1.10 3.90 19.20
CA GLY A 302 1.65 5.12 19.80
C GLY A 302 2.56 4.87 21.01
N ASP A 303 3.01 3.63 21.23
CA ASP A 303 3.86 3.29 22.38
C ASP A 303 5.33 3.57 22.03
N TRP A 304 5.87 4.65 22.60
CA TRP A 304 7.26 5.07 22.36
C TRP A 304 8.30 3.98 22.66
N ARG A 305 7.98 3.00 23.52
CA ARG A 305 8.88 1.87 23.83
C ARG A 305 9.21 1.04 22.59
N ALA A 306 8.36 1.05 21.56
CA ALA A 306 8.61 0.36 20.30
C ALA A 306 9.76 0.98 19.49
N VAL A 307 10.11 2.25 19.70
CA VAL A 307 11.13 2.97 18.89
C VAL A 307 12.48 2.24 18.88
N SER A 308 12.94 1.76 20.03
CA SER A 308 14.23 1.06 20.12
C SER A 308 14.22 -0.24 19.31
N GLU A 309 13.13 -1.01 19.40
CA GLU A 309 12.99 -2.26 18.67
C GLU A 309 12.91 -2.01 17.16
N ILE A 310 12.09 -1.04 16.75
CA ILE A 310 11.95 -0.67 15.33
C ILE A 310 13.30 -0.21 14.75
N LEU A 311 14.09 0.57 15.49
CA LEU A 311 15.43 1.00 15.08
C LEU A 311 16.44 -0.14 14.96
N THR A 312 16.31 -1.19 15.77
CA THR A 312 17.12 -2.41 15.64
C THR A 312 16.75 -3.15 14.36
N ARG A 313 15.45 -3.43 14.17
CA ARG A 313 14.94 -4.22 13.05
C ARG A 313 15.14 -3.54 11.69
N ILE A 314 14.94 -2.23 11.59
CA ILE A 314 15.11 -1.50 10.32
C ILE A 314 16.54 -1.57 9.80
N LYS A 315 17.55 -1.64 10.69
CA LYS A 315 18.97 -1.72 10.31
C LYS A 315 19.37 -3.10 9.79
N THR A 316 18.68 -4.15 10.22
CA THR A 316 19.01 -5.54 9.86
C THR A 316 18.08 -6.10 8.79
N SER A 317 16.95 -5.45 8.51
CA SER A 317 16.01 -5.84 7.46
C SER A 317 16.65 -5.63 6.09
N ASP A 318 16.59 -6.65 5.24
CA ASP A 318 16.90 -6.60 3.80
C ASP A 318 15.67 -6.27 2.95
N HIS A 319 14.47 -6.48 3.48
CA HIS A 319 13.22 -6.21 2.78
C HIS A 319 12.85 -4.71 2.80
N TRP A 320 12.99 -4.03 1.65
CA TRP A 320 12.68 -2.60 1.48
C TRP A 320 11.30 -2.20 2.03
N TYR A 321 10.25 -2.99 1.75
CA TYR A 321 8.90 -2.66 2.22
C TYR A 321 8.78 -2.68 3.76
N ASN A 322 9.49 -3.58 4.44
CA ASN A 322 9.50 -3.63 5.90
C ASN A 322 10.22 -2.40 6.46
N GLN A 323 11.34 -2.00 5.85
CA GLN A 323 12.03 -0.76 6.21
C GLN A 323 11.13 0.47 6.02
N TRP A 324 10.34 0.49 4.95
CA TRP A 324 9.37 1.54 4.65
C TRP A 324 8.32 1.68 5.75
N TYR A 325 7.69 0.58 6.21
CA TYR A 325 6.74 0.63 7.33
C TYR A 325 7.41 0.93 8.67
N ALA A 326 8.59 0.38 8.92
CA ALA A 326 9.37 0.67 10.13
C ALA A 326 9.67 2.17 10.24
N TYR A 327 10.12 2.80 9.15
CA TYR A 327 10.34 4.25 9.11
C TYR A 327 9.06 5.03 9.39
N LYS A 328 7.95 4.69 8.74
CA LYS A 328 6.66 5.35 8.99
C LYS A 328 6.22 5.22 10.44
N ALA A 329 6.37 4.04 11.03
CA ALA A 329 6.07 3.80 12.44
C ALA A 329 6.92 4.70 13.34
N LEU A 330 8.23 4.81 13.08
CA LEU A 330 9.12 5.74 13.81
C LEU A 330 8.62 7.19 13.70
N ARG A 331 8.26 7.65 12.50
CA ARG A 331 7.74 9.01 12.30
C ARG A 331 6.45 9.27 13.07
N VAL A 332 5.51 8.33 13.05
CA VAL A 332 4.26 8.41 13.81
C VAL A 332 4.53 8.47 15.32
N LEU A 333 5.51 7.71 15.79
CA LEU A 333 5.94 7.73 17.19
C LEU A 333 6.65 9.03 17.58
N GLY A 334 6.96 9.92 16.63
CA GLY A 334 7.64 11.19 16.88
C GLY A 334 9.17 11.11 16.82
N TRP A 335 9.73 9.98 16.38
CA TRP A 335 11.15 9.88 16.09
C TRP A 335 11.48 10.73 14.87
N LYS A 336 12.58 11.49 14.96
CA LYS A 336 13.10 12.30 13.86
C LYS A 336 14.51 11.84 13.52
N GLN A 337 14.78 11.70 12.23
CA GLN A 337 16.11 11.35 11.75
C GLN A 337 17.10 12.47 12.09
N LYS A 338 18.21 12.09 12.71
CA LYS A 338 19.33 12.99 12.99
C LYS A 338 20.30 12.95 11.82
N LYS A 339 21.03 14.05 11.59
CA LYS A 339 22.13 14.08 10.61
C LYS A 339 23.10 12.93 10.90
N SER A 340 23.55 12.26 9.85
CA SER A 340 24.71 11.37 9.99
C SER A 340 25.86 12.21 10.52
N LYS A 341 26.57 11.67 11.52
CA LYS A 341 27.84 12.26 11.97
C LYS A 341 28.90 12.09 10.91
#